data_AF-A0AAU6GXI0-F1
#
_entry.id   AF-A0AAU6GXI0-F1
#
_cell.length_a   1.000
_cell.length_b   1.000
_cell.length_c   1.000
_cell.angle_alpha   90.00
_cell.angle_beta   90.00
_cell.angle_gamma   90.00
#
_symmetry.space_group_name_H-M   'P 1'
#
loop_
_entity.id
_entity.type
_entity.pdbx_description
1 polymer ?
#
loop_
_entity_poly.entity_id
_entity_poly.type
_entity_poly.pdbx_seq_one_letter_code
_entity_poly.pdbx_strand_id
1 'polypeptide(L)'
;MTARTTTTTPVAGGAVTEAAATGKDAILLAARRAFTQRPYAEVTIRGIAADAGVSASLVVKHFGRKEELFNTVADFGPAADELFDAPLDGLGRHMVLTLVRRRREQKGDPLLRVVFSLGNHDERSLLRDRFHEQVTARLTARLPGRERALRAELIAGHLIGLGATLSLHREGAGSHATAEHLADLYAPALQSLVAR
;
A
#
# COMPACT_ATOMS: atom_id res chain seq x y z
N MET A 1 -30.35 -10.02 -62.62
CA MET A 1 -29.69 -8.73 -62.30
C MET A 1 -30.61 -7.95 -61.35
N THR A 2 -30.36 -8.03 -60.05
CA THR A 2 -30.72 -7.03 -59.03
C THR A 2 -30.23 -7.52 -57.66
N ALA A 3 -29.09 -6.99 -57.24
CA ALA A 3 -28.53 -7.15 -55.90
C ALA A 3 -29.33 -6.28 -54.91
N ARG A 4 -29.57 -6.80 -53.71
CA ARG A 4 -30.14 -6.03 -52.60
C ARG A 4 -29.22 -6.20 -51.40
N THR A 5 -28.42 -5.16 -51.18
CA THR A 5 -27.38 -5.05 -50.16
C THR A 5 -28.03 -4.90 -48.79
N THR A 6 -27.81 -5.85 -47.88
CA THR A 6 -28.06 -5.66 -46.44
C THR A 6 -26.77 -5.16 -45.80
N THR A 7 -26.80 -3.92 -45.33
CA THR A 7 -25.74 -3.27 -44.55
C THR A 7 -25.76 -3.84 -43.13
N THR A 8 -24.71 -4.56 -42.74
CA THR A 8 -24.45 -4.93 -41.35
C THR A 8 -23.69 -3.79 -40.66
N THR A 9 -24.34 -3.15 -39.69
CA THR A 9 -23.68 -2.22 -38.76
C THR A 9 -23.01 -3.02 -37.64
N PRO A 10 -21.70 -2.87 -37.36
CA PRO A 10 -21.11 -3.45 -36.17
C PRO A 10 -21.35 -2.52 -34.97
N VAL A 11 -21.91 -3.09 -33.90
CA VAL A 11 -22.05 -2.43 -32.60
C VAL A 11 -20.66 -2.25 -32.00
N ALA A 12 -20.20 -1.01 -31.94
CA ALA A 12 -18.99 -0.63 -31.23
C ALA A 12 -19.24 -0.82 -29.71
N GLY A 13 -18.70 -1.91 -29.16
CA GLY A 13 -18.53 -2.08 -27.74
C GLY A 13 -17.51 -1.06 -27.24
N GLY A 14 -17.99 0.02 -26.65
CA GLY A 14 -17.16 0.96 -25.88
C GLY A 14 -16.60 0.22 -24.68
N ALA A 15 -15.35 -0.21 -24.80
CA ALA A 15 -14.55 -0.71 -23.69
C ALA A 15 -14.58 0.33 -22.57
N VAL A 16 -14.99 -0.14 -21.41
CA VAL A 16 -14.96 0.56 -20.14
C VAL A 16 -13.58 1.18 -19.97
N THR A 17 -13.50 2.50 -19.94
CA THR A 17 -12.29 3.23 -19.56
C THR A 17 -12.00 2.94 -18.10
N GLU A 18 -11.23 1.88 -17.86
CA GLU A 18 -10.54 1.62 -16.61
C GLU A 18 -9.76 2.90 -16.29
N ALA A 19 -10.11 3.58 -15.19
CA ALA A 19 -9.54 4.86 -14.81
C ALA A 19 -8.00 4.76 -14.84
N ALA A 20 -7.38 5.36 -15.86
CA ALA A 20 -5.94 5.37 -16.02
C ALA A 20 -5.36 6.06 -14.78
N ALA A 21 -4.75 5.26 -13.90
CA ALA A 21 -3.93 5.77 -12.81
C ALA A 21 -3.05 6.88 -13.37
N THR A 22 -3.09 8.06 -12.76
CA THR A 22 -2.38 9.22 -13.30
C THR A 22 -0.90 8.88 -13.46
N GLY A 23 -0.17 9.57 -14.35
CA GLY A 23 1.29 9.36 -14.46
C GLY A 23 2.00 9.44 -13.10
N LYS A 24 1.46 10.25 -12.16
CA LYS A 24 1.92 10.36 -10.78
C LYS A 24 1.75 9.06 -9.98
N ASP A 25 0.60 8.41 -10.06
CA ASP A 25 0.31 7.16 -9.32
C ASP A 25 1.14 5.99 -9.84
N ALA A 26 1.31 5.90 -11.16
CA ALA A 26 2.18 4.91 -11.78
C ALA A 26 3.64 5.06 -11.32
N ILE A 27 4.14 6.30 -11.23
CA ILE A 27 5.48 6.60 -10.71
C ILE A 27 5.60 6.19 -9.25
N LEU A 28 4.62 6.51 -8.40
CA LEU A 28 4.65 6.14 -6.98
C LEU A 28 4.65 4.63 -6.80
N LEU A 29 3.86 3.89 -7.58
CA LEU A 29 3.83 2.43 -7.54
C LEU A 29 5.18 1.83 -7.95
N ALA A 30 5.77 2.31 -9.05
CA ALA A 30 7.07 1.86 -9.52
C ALA A 30 8.19 2.17 -8.51
N ALA A 31 8.19 3.39 -7.96
CA ALA A 31 9.15 3.81 -6.94
C ALA A 31 9.05 2.94 -5.68
N ARG A 32 7.83 2.71 -5.17
CA ARG A 32 7.60 1.84 -4.00
C ARG A 32 8.17 0.44 -4.22
N ARG A 33 7.95 -0.14 -5.40
CA ARG A 33 8.52 -1.46 -5.76
C ARG A 33 10.04 -1.42 -5.80
N ALA A 34 10.62 -0.45 -6.51
CA ALA A 34 12.07 -0.34 -6.68
C ALA A 34 12.80 -0.22 -5.32
N PHE A 35 12.34 0.69 -4.46
CA PHE A 35 12.94 0.91 -3.13
C PHE A 35 12.69 -0.21 -2.12
N THR A 36 11.75 -1.12 -2.38
CA THR A 36 11.51 -2.31 -1.54
C THR A 36 12.38 -3.49 -1.98
N GLN A 37 12.76 -3.55 -3.26
CA GLN A 37 13.46 -4.70 -3.84
C GLN A 37 14.98 -4.51 -3.98
N ARG A 38 15.47 -3.27 -3.95
CA ARG A 38 16.87 -2.95 -4.22
C ARG A 38 17.41 -1.91 -3.24
N PRO A 39 18.71 -1.96 -2.89
CA PRO A 39 19.37 -0.89 -2.15
C PRO A 39 19.13 0.49 -2.76
N TYR A 40 18.97 1.52 -1.92
CA TYR A 40 18.74 2.90 -2.36
C TYR A 40 19.76 3.37 -3.42
N ALA A 41 21.03 2.99 -3.29
CA ALA A 41 22.10 3.34 -4.23
C ALA A 41 21.86 2.80 -5.65
N GLU A 42 21.23 1.63 -5.78
CA GLU A 42 20.98 0.95 -7.07
C GLU A 42 19.69 1.44 -7.76
N VAL A 43 18.80 2.10 -7.03
CA VAL A 43 17.58 2.67 -7.60
C VAL A 43 17.90 3.95 -8.37
N THR A 44 17.41 4.04 -9.62
CA THR A 44 17.59 5.20 -10.49
C THR A 44 16.25 5.78 -10.95
N ILE A 45 16.19 7.10 -11.17
CA ILE A 45 15.00 7.79 -11.71
C ILE A 45 14.62 7.24 -13.09
N ARG A 46 15.61 6.91 -13.94
CA ARG A 46 15.35 6.31 -15.25
C ARG A 46 14.74 4.92 -15.14
N GLY A 47 15.22 4.09 -14.21
CA GLY A 47 14.63 2.77 -13.95
C GLY A 47 13.19 2.87 -13.47
N ILE A 48 12.91 3.76 -12.53
CA ILE A 48 11.54 4.02 -12.06
C ILE A 48 10.64 4.50 -13.20
N ALA A 49 11.12 5.42 -14.03
CA ALA A 49 10.35 5.94 -15.16
C ALA A 49 10.01 4.84 -16.17
N ALA A 50 10.98 3.96 -16.49
CA ALA A 50 10.76 2.82 -17.37
C ALA A 50 9.71 1.85 -16.80
N ASP A 51 9.82 1.50 -15.52
CA ASP A 51 8.85 0.62 -14.84
C ASP A 51 7.45 1.24 -14.76
N ALA A 52 7.36 2.57 -14.67
CA ALA A 52 6.10 3.31 -14.65
C ALA A 52 5.53 3.58 -16.06
N GLY A 53 6.27 3.30 -17.14
CA GLY A 53 5.85 3.59 -18.51
C GLY A 53 5.81 5.09 -18.84
N VAL A 54 6.67 5.90 -18.21
CA VAL A 54 6.71 7.37 -18.37
C VAL A 54 8.12 7.87 -18.69
N SER A 55 8.25 9.16 -19.04
CA SER A 55 9.57 9.79 -19.23
C SER A 55 10.23 10.16 -17.88
N ALA A 56 11.56 10.10 -17.81
CA ALA A 56 12.30 10.53 -16.63
C ALA A 56 12.05 12.01 -16.29
N SER A 57 11.85 12.86 -17.30
CA SER A 57 11.50 14.27 -17.10
C SER A 57 10.16 14.44 -16.40
N LEU A 58 9.18 13.55 -16.64
CA LEU A 58 7.90 13.58 -15.94
C LEU A 58 8.07 13.22 -14.46
N VAL A 59 8.95 12.28 -14.13
CA VAL A 59 9.30 11.94 -12.74
C VAL A 59 9.90 13.15 -12.03
N VAL A 60 10.90 13.79 -12.63
CA VAL A 60 11.56 14.99 -12.07
C VAL A 60 10.57 16.15 -11.93
N LYS A 61 9.67 16.33 -12.91
CA LYS A 61 8.62 17.35 -12.84
C LYS A 61 7.68 17.16 -11.66
N HIS A 62 7.33 15.91 -11.32
CA HIS A 62 6.38 15.63 -10.23
C HIS A 62 7.01 15.52 -8.85
N PHE A 63 8.24 15.00 -8.76
CA PHE A 63 8.86 14.58 -7.50
C PHE A 63 10.28 15.11 -7.29
N GLY A 64 10.85 15.82 -8.26
CA GLY A 64 12.20 16.36 -8.18
C GLY A 64 13.27 15.27 -8.17
N ARG A 65 14.13 15.28 -7.15
CA ARG A 65 15.30 14.39 -7.04
C ARG A 65 14.91 13.00 -6.51
N LYS A 66 15.81 12.01 -6.67
CA LYS A 66 15.62 10.64 -6.13
C LYS A 66 15.31 10.64 -4.63
N GLU A 67 15.98 11.51 -3.88
CA GLU A 67 15.79 11.67 -2.44
C GLU A 67 14.39 12.16 -2.08
N GLU A 68 13.85 13.12 -2.83
CA GLU A 68 12.50 13.67 -2.62
C GLU A 68 11.43 12.63 -2.98
N LEU A 69 11.63 11.89 -4.07
CA LEU A 69 10.78 10.74 -4.42
C LEU A 69 10.85 9.64 -3.36
N PHE A 70 12.05 9.32 -2.87
CA PHE A 70 12.23 8.36 -1.77
C PHE A 70 11.49 8.84 -0.53
N ASN A 71 11.65 10.10 -0.14
CA ASN A 71 10.96 10.68 1.01
C ASN A 71 9.43 10.60 0.86
N THR A 72 8.92 10.84 -0.35
CA THR A 72 7.49 10.73 -0.66
C THR A 72 6.98 9.30 -0.51
N VAL A 73 7.75 8.31 -0.96
CA VAL A 73 7.34 6.91 -0.80
C VAL A 73 7.68 6.38 0.59
N ALA A 74 8.63 6.94 1.32
CA ALA A 74 8.96 6.56 2.69
C ALA A 74 8.03 7.23 3.73
N ASP A 75 6.94 7.85 3.27
CA ASP A 75 5.88 8.36 4.13
C ASP A 75 4.83 7.28 4.40
N PHE A 76 4.61 6.99 5.68
CA PHE A 76 3.59 6.09 6.19
C PHE A 76 2.34 6.83 6.67
N GLY A 77 2.42 8.16 6.87
CA GLY A 77 1.33 8.99 7.43
C GLY A 77 -0.01 8.73 6.75
N PRO A 78 -0.13 8.90 5.41
CA PRO A 78 -1.39 8.68 4.71
C PRO A 78 -1.94 7.26 4.80
N ALA A 79 -1.09 6.25 4.96
CA ALA A 79 -1.56 4.87 5.16
C ALA A 79 -2.04 4.65 6.61
N ALA A 80 -1.33 5.23 7.58
CA ALA A 80 -1.71 5.20 8.99
C ALA A 80 -3.02 5.96 9.25
N ASP A 81 -3.21 7.12 8.61
CA ASP A 81 -4.46 7.88 8.61
C ASP A 81 -5.65 6.97 8.29
N GLU A 82 -5.60 6.33 7.13
CA GLU A 82 -6.67 5.48 6.63
C GLU A 82 -6.87 4.23 7.50
N LEU A 83 -5.79 3.60 7.95
CA LEU A 83 -5.84 2.44 8.85
C LEU A 83 -6.48 2.78 10.20
N PHE A 84 -6.31 4.01 10.68
CA PHE A 84 -6.82 4.44 11.98
C PHE A 84 -8.12 5.23 11.90
N ASP A 85 -8.71 5.38 10.71
CA ASP A 85 -9.94 6.14 10.47
C ASP A 85 -11.22 5.37 10.83
N ALA A 86 -11.34 4.95 12.09
CA ALA A 86 -12.54 4.33 12.64
C ALA A 86 -12.59 4.49 14.17
N PRO A 87 -13.78 4.54 14.81
CA PRO A 87 -13.89 4.49 16.27
C PRO A 87 -13.12 3.30 16.88
N LEU A 88 -12.73 3.41 18.16
CA LEU A 88 -12.04 2.31 18.84
C LEU A 88 -12.86 1.02 18.85
N ASP A 89 -14.18 1.15 18.97
CA ASP A 89 -15.10 0.05 18.71
C ASP A 89 -15.13 -0.26 17.22
N GLY A 90 -14.66 -1.45 16.86
CA GLY A 90 -14.53 -1.90 15.47
C GLY A 90 -13.22 -1.53 14.76
N LEU A 91 -12.29 -0.81 15.42
CA LEU A 91 -11.00 -0.42 14.82
C LEU A 91 -10.21 -1.62 14.29
N GLY A 92 -10.20 -2.74 15.01
CA GLY A 92 -9.56 -3.98 14.60
C GLY A 92 -10.05 -4.47 13.23
N ARG A 93 -11.37 -4.42 13.02
CA ARG A 93 -12.00 -4.84 11.76
C ARG A 93 -11.72 -3.87 10.64
N HIS A 94 -11.80 -2.57 10.93
CA HIS A 94 -11.45 -1.52 9.99
C HIS A 94 -10.01 -1.66 9.48
N MET A 95 -9.04 -1.81 10.39
CA MET A 95 -7.62 -1.96 10.03
C MET A 95 -7.40 -3.13 9.05
N VAL A 96 -8.01 -4.29 9.29
CA VAL A 96 -7.85 -5.47 8.40
C VAL A 96 -8.50 -5.23 7.04
N LEU A 97 -9.73 -4.70 7.01
CA LEU A 97 -10.42 -4.39 5.76
C LEU A 97 -9.63 -3.40 4.91
N THR A 98 -9.20 -2.30 5.52
CA THR A 98 -8.42 -1.24 4.88
C THR A 98 -7.12 -1.80 4.32
N LEU A 99 -6.37 -2.60 5.11
CA LEU A 99 -5.14 -3.24 4.65
C LEU A 99 -5.37 -4.13 3.43
N VAL A 100 -6.38 -5.00 3.47
CA VAL A 100 -6.67 -5.96 2.39
C VAL A 100 -7.13 -5.24 1.12
N ARG A 101 -8.00 -4.22 1.24
CA ARG A 101 -8.50 -3.44 0.11
C ARG A 101 -7.40 -2.63 -0.54
N ARG A 102 -6.63 -1.85 0.24
CA ARG A 102 -5.47 -1.11 -0.25
C ARG A 102 -4.50 -2.02 -0.99
N ARG A 103 -4.23 -3.21 -0.46
CA ARG A 103 -3.31 -4.14 -1.08
C ARG A 103 -3.78 -4.57 -2.47
N ARG A 104 -5.09 -4.81 -2.63
CA ARG A 104 -5.69 -5.19 -3.92
C ARG A 104 -5.60 -4.06 -4.95
N GLU A 105 -5.88 -2.83 -4.52
CA GLU A 105 -5.86 -1.64 -5.37
C GLU A 105 -4.43 -1.21 -5.74
N GLN A 106 -3.54 -1.15 -4.76
CA GLN A 106 -2.18 -0.59 -4.89
C GLN A 106 -1.13 -1.66 -5.22
N LYS A 107 -1.53 -2.93 -5.35
CA LYS A 107 -0.63 -4.07 -5.63
C LYS A 107 0.59 -4.14 -4.68
N GLY A 108 0.39 -3.83 -3.40
CA GLY A 108 1.44 -3.85 -2.37
C GLY A 108 0.94 -3.40 -1.00
N ASP A 109 1.67 -3.73 0.05
CA ASP A 109 1.36 -3.33 1.42
C ASP A 109 2.23 -2.13 1.85
N PRO A 110 1.61 -1.01 2.28
CA PRO A 110 2.36 0.18 2.65
C PRO A 110 3.19 0.03 3.93
N LEU A 111 2.83 -0.86 4.86
CA LEU A 111 3.54 -1.08 6.12
C LEU A 111 4.73 -2.04 5.94
N LEU A 112 4.62 -3.04 5.07
CA LEU A 112 5.70 -4.02 4.83
C LEU A 112 7.03 -3.42 4.41
N ARG A 113 7.02 -2.20 3.86
CA ARG A 113 8.22 -1.51 3.38
C ARG A 113 9.25 -1.30 4.49
N VAL A 114 8.83 -1.15 5.75
CA VAL A 114 9.77 -1.04 6.88
C VAL A 114 10.60 -2.31 7.06
N VAL A 115 9.98 -3.48 6.85
CA VAL A 115 10.59 -4.81 7.03
C VAL A 115 11.58 -5.12 5.92
N PHE A 116 11.23 -4.78 4.68
CA PHE A 116 12.07 -5.02 3.50
C PHE A 116 12.99 -3.84 3.16
N SER A 117 13.33 -2.98 4.12
CA SER A 117 14.25 -1.87 3.89
C SER A 117 15.66 -2.39 3.54
N LEU A 118 15.91 -2.55 2.25
CA LEU A 118 17.22 -2.81 1.65
C LEU A 118 17.85 -1.42 1.43
N GLY A 119 18.76 -1.01 2.30
CA GLY A 119 19.41 0.31 2.27
C GLY A 119 20.65 0.34 3.15
N ASN A 120 21.41 1.44 3.14
CA ASN A 120 22.54 1.61 4.06
C ASN A 120 22.00 1.87 5.48
N HIS A 121 22.90 2.08 6.45
CA HIS A 121 22.52 2.33 7.84
C HIS A 121 21.58 3.55 8.00
N ASP A 122 21.76 4.60 7.19
CA ASP A 122 21.02 5.85 7.32
C ASP A 122 19.58 5.76 6.80
N GLU A 123 19.33 5.17 5.62
CA GLU A 123 17.96 5.07 5.09
C GLU A 123 17.11 4.08 5.88
N ARG A 124 17.74 3.03 6.42
CA ARG A 124 17.07 2.10 7.33
C ARG A 124 16.65 2.78 8.63
N SER A 125 17.51 3.63 9.19
CA SER A 125 17.19 4.41 10.39
C SER A 125 16.02 5.36 10.12
N LEU A 126 16.07 6.12 9.03
CA LEU A 126 14.98 7.03 8.65
C LEU A 126 13.62 6.33 8.48
N LEU A 127 13.58 5.17 7.82
CA LEU A 127 12.33 4.41 7.67
C LEU A 127 11.80 3.88 9.01
N ARG A 128 12.68 3.46 9.91
CA ARG A 128 12.30 3.01 11.26
C ARG A 128 11.75 4.16 12.09
N ASP A 129 12.42 5.31 12.06
CA ASP A 129 11.99 6.51 12.81
C ASP A 129 10.63 6.99 12.33
N ARG A 130 10.43 7.08 11.00
CA ARG A 130 9.12 7.44 10.43
C ARG A 130 8.05 6.42 10.74
N PHE A 131 8.36 5.12 10.67
CA PHE A 131 7.39 4.10 11.04
C PHE A 131 6.99 4.23 12.52
N HIS A 132 7.96 4.45 13.41
CA HIS A 132 7.70 4.68 14.82
C HIS A 132 6.79 5.91 15.02
N GLU A 133 7.17 7.06 14.48
CA GLU A 133 6.44 8.32 14.67
C GLU A 133 5.04 8.28 14.03
N GLN A 134 4.94 7.86 12.78
CA GLN A 134 3.73 7.99 11.97
C GLN A 134 2.73 6.85 12.19
N VAL A 135 3.21 5.68 12.64
CA VAL A 135 2.36 4.49 12.85
C VAL A 135 2.24 4.17 14.33
N THR A 136 3.33 3.77 14.98
CA THR A 136 3.28 3.21 16.34
C THR A 136 2.95 4.27 17.40
N ALA A 137 3.64 5.41 17.41
CA ALA A 137 3.41 6.50 18.35
C ALA A 137 2.01 7.10 18.17
N ARG A 138 1.58 7.24 16.92
CA ARG A 138 0.24 7.71 16.59
C ARG A 138 -0.86 6.77 17.09
N LEU A 139 -0.72 5.46 16.89
CA LEU A 139 -1.66 4.48 17.42
C LEU A 139 -1.62 4.47 18.96
N THR A 140 -0.44 4.55 19.55
CA THR A 140 -0.25 4.64 21.02
C THR A 140 -1.04 5.79 21.63
N ALA A 141 -1.02 6.97 21.00
CA ALA A 141 -1.76 8.15 21.46
C ALA A 141 -3.28 7.95 21.42
N ARG A 142 -3.76 7.02 20.60
CA ARG A 142 -5.18 6.75 20.37
C ARG A 142 -5.76 5.69 21.30
N LEU A 143 -4.93 4.75 21.78
CA LEU A 143 -5.38 3.65 22.61
C LEU A 143 -5.73 4.12 24.05
N PRO A 144 -6.76 3.55 24.69
CA PRO A 144 -7.05 3.77 26.11
C PRO A 144 -6.16 2.88 26.99
N GLY A 145 -6.31 2.90 28.31
CA GLY A 145 -5.77 1.83 29.18
C GLY A 145 -4.23 1.79 29.37
N ARG A 146 -3.73 0.66 29.89
CA ARG A 146 -2.31 0.44 30.22
C ARG A 146 -1.55 -0.14 29.02
N GLU A 147 -0.22 -0.07 29.03
CA GLU A 147 0.63 -0.71 28.01
C GLU A 147 0.32 -0.30 26.56
N ARG A 148 -0.12 0.94 26.35
CA ARG A 148 -0.55 1.44 25.03
C ARG A 148 0.53 1.28 23.96
N ALA A 149 1.77 1.59 24.30
CA ALA A 149 2.90 1.49 23.37
C ALA A 149 3.13 0.05 22.93
N LEU A 150 3.20 -0.88 23.88
CA LEU A 150 3.33 -2.32 23.61
C LEU A 150 2.18 -2.83 22.73
N ARG A 151 0.93 -2.47 23.07
CA ARG A 151 -0.24 -2.91 22.28
C ARG A 151 -0.24 -2.32 20.87
N ALA A 152 0.17 -1.06 20.70
CA ALA A 152 0.33 -0.45 19.39
C ALA A 152 1.38 -1.19 18.55
N GLU A 153 2.53 -1.54 19.13
CA GLU A 153 3.57 -2.34 18.47
C GLU A 153 3.07 -3.73 18.07
N LEU A 154 2.32 -4.40 18.96
CA LEU A 154 1.74 -5.71 18.67
C LEU A 154 0.67 -5.65 17.56
N ILE A 155 -0.16 -4.61 17.53
CA ILE A 155 -1.12 -4.37 16.44
C ILE A 155 -0.37 -4.13 15.12
N ALA A 156 0.66 -3.28 15.12
CA ALA A 156 1.50 -3.04 13.96
C ALA A 156 2.15 -4.34 13.45
N GLY A 157 2.68 -5.17 14.35
CA GLY A 157 3.23 -6.49 14.04
C GLY A 157 2.21 -7.43 13.40
N HIS A 158 0.96 -7.45 13.90
CA HIS A 158 -0.12 -8.24 13.30
C HIS A 158 -0.44 -7.80 11.87
N LEU A 159 -0.51 -6.49 11.62
CA LEU A 159 -0.81 -5.95 10.29
C LEU A 159 0.32 -6.25 9.31
N ILE A 160 1.57 -6.05 9.73
CA ILE A 160 2.76 -6.40 8.95
C ILE A 160 2.78 -7.90 8.64
N GLY A 161 2.57 -8.77 9.63
CA GLY A 161 2.58 -10.22 9.45
C GLY A 161 1.50 -10.72 8.49
N LEU A 162 0.28 -10.17 8.60
CA LEU A 162 -0.81 -10.46 7.68
C LEU A 162 -0.46 -10.02 6.25
N GLY A 163 -0.02 -8.76 6.11
CA GLY A 163 0.41 -8.20 4.84
C GLY A 163 1.47 -9.04 4.14
N ALA A 164 2.48 -9.46 4.89
CA ALA A 164 3.60 -10.27 4.40
C ALA A 164 3.09 -11.61 3.90
N THR A 165 2.30 -12.30 4.72
CA THR A 165 1.75 -13.63 4.41
C THR A 165 0.90 -13.59 3.14
N LEU A 166 0.01 -12.61 3.02
CA LEU A 166 -0.81 -12.43 1.81
C LEU A 166 0.02 -12.08 0.58
N SER A 167 1.22 -11.52 0.76
CA SER A 167 2.14 -11.15 -0.31
C SER A 167 3.04 -12.27 -0.81
N LEU A 168 3.31 -13.27 0.03
CA LEU A 168 4.12 -14.44 -0.33
C LEU A 168 3.36 -15.42 -1.24
N HIS A 169 2.05 -15.57 -1.04
CA HIS A 169 1.22 -16.52 -1.78
C HIS A 169 0.22 -15.82 -2.71
N ARG A 170 0.61 -15.59 -3.96
CA ARG A 170 -0.23 -14.88 -4.96
C ARG A 170 -1.56 -15.58 -5.26
N GLU A 171 -1.57 -16.90 -5.18
CA GLU A 171 -2.75 -17.76 -5.39
C GLU A 171 -3.35 -18.28 -4.06
N GLY A 172 -2.94 -17.69 -2.93
CA GLY A 172 -3.39 -18.14 -1.60
C GLY A 172 -4.67 -17.46 -1.10
N ALA A 173 -4.86 -17.45 0.21
CA ALA A 173 -6.05 -16.88 0.85
C ALA A 173 -6.36 -15.43 0.42
N GLY A 174 -5.34 -14.62 0.08
CA GLY A 174 -5.51 -13.25 -0.38
C GLY A 174 -6.23 -13.08 -1.71
N SER A 175 -6.17 -14.09 -2.60
CA SER A 175 -6.87 -14.11 -3.89
C SER A 175 -8.24 -14.77 -3.83
N HIS A 176 -8.47 -15.71 -2.91
CA HIS A 176 -9.70 -16.49 -2.84
C HIS A 176 -10.72 -16.00 -1.80
N ALA A 177 -10.27 -15.51 -0.64
CA ALA A 177 -11.18 -15.03 0.41
C ALA A 177 -11.64 -13.59 0.13
N THR A 178 -12.85 -13.24 0.56
CA THR A 178 -13.29 -11.83 0.57
C THR A 178 -12.54 -11.05 1.65
N ALA A 179 -12.44 -9.72 1.49
CA ALA A 179 -11.79 -8.89 2.50
C ALA A 179 -12.56 -8.97 3.83
N GLU A 180 -13.88 -9.05 3.75
CA GLU A 180 -14.81 -9.21 4.85
C GLU A 180 -14.56 -10.52 5.59
N HIS A 181 -14.43 -11.65 4.88
CA HIS A 181 -14.14 -12.93 5.51
C HIS A 181 -12.78 -12.95 6.22
N LEU A 182 -11.75 -12.38 5.61
CA LEU A 182 -10.43 -12.22 6.25
C LEU A 182 -10.52 -11.35 7.51
N ALA A 183 -11.28 -10.25 7.45
CA ALA A 183 -11.49 -9.37 8.58
C ALA A 183 -12.24 -10.06 9.71
N ASP A 184 -13.30 -10.81 9.42
CA ASP A 184 -14.09 -11.50 10.44
C ASP A 184 -13.25 -12.55 11.19
N LEU A 185 -12.28 -13.20 10.52
CA LEU A 185 -11.35 -14.16 11.13
C LEU A 185 -10.20 -13.49 11.91
N TYR A 186 -9.64 -12.39 11.40
CA TYR A 186 -8.38 -11.83 11.93
C TYR A 186 -8.60 -10.66 12.90
N ALA A 187 -9.66 -9.88 12.71
CA ALA A 187 -9.95 -8.67 13.49
C ALA A 187 -10.15 -8.91 14.99
N PRO A 188 -10.73 -10.02 15.48
CA PRO A 188 -10.91 -10.23 16.91
C PRO A 188 -9.60 -10.16 17.70
N ALA A 189 -8.50 -10.67 17.14
CA ALA A 189 -7.18 -10.59 17.75
C ALA A 189 -6.70 -9.13 17.90
N LEU A 190 -6.82 -8.32 16.84
CA LEU A 190 -6.46 -6.90 16.89
C LEU A 190 -7.38 -6.12 17.82
N GLN A 191 -8.69 -6.37 17.76
CA GLN A 191 -9.67 -5.69 18.59
C GLN A 191 -9.43 -5.95 20.09
N SER A 192 -8.96 -7.16 20.44
CA SER A 192 -8.56 -7.49 21.81
C SER A 192 -7.39 -6.64 22.33
N LEU A 193 -6.53 -6.15 21.45
CA LEU A 193 -5.43 -5.22 21.78
C LEU A 193 -5.91 -3.77 21.82
N VAL A 194 -6.96 -3.41 21.09
CA VAL A 194 -7.53 -2.05 21.09
C VAL A 194 -8.35 -1.79 22.36
N ALA A 195 -9.19 -2.75 22.77
CA ALA A 195 -10.20 -2.57 23.81
C ALA A 195 -9.70 -2.73 25.26
N ARG A 196 -8.37 -2.88 25.47
CA ARG A 196 -7.74 -3.02 26.79
C ARG A 196 -7.34 -1.70 27.43
#